data_AF-A0A6B3HXG7-F1
#
_entry.id   AF-A0A6B3HXG7-F1
#
_cell.length_a   1.000
_cell.length_b   1.000
_cell.length_c   1.000
_cell.angle_alpha   90.00
_cell.angle_beta   90.00
_cell.angle_gamma   90.00
#
_symmetry.space_group_name_H-M   'P 1'
#
loop_
_entity.id
_entity.type
_entity.pdbx_description
1 polymer ?
#
loop_
_entity_poly.entity_id
_entity_poly.type
_entity_poly.pdbx_seq_one_letter_code
_entity_poly.pdbx_strand_id
1 'polypeptide(L)'
;YYPAFNRSNVTLVDTADTHGIERITENGVVVGDTVLELDCLIFATGFFVGSFGIHSGKLPVHGRGGTQLAHTWAQQGPRTLHGFTSHGFPNLIQMGSLQNASSVNFTHVLDEQAAHAAALVAAAEAEGALIEPSREAEDAWIATIAEDAPDHEW
;
A
#
# COMPACT_ATOMS: atom_id res chain seq x y z
N TYR A 1 3.68 -1.23 27.01
CA TYR A 1 3.14 -2.54 26.61
C TYR A 1 3.55 -3.62 27.62
N TYR A 2 4.80 -4.08 27.65
CA TYR A 2 5.21 -5.25 28.47
C TYR A 2 4.82 -5.25 29.96
N PRO A 3 4.92 -4.14 30.72
CA PRO A 3 4.50 -4.16 32.13
C PRO A 3 3.01 -4.44 32.36
N ALA A 4 2.16 -4.31 31.34
CA ALA A 4 0.73 -4.60 31.46
C ALA A 4 0.47 -6.06 31.83
N PHE A 5 1.31 -6.99 31.38
CA PHE A 5 1.17 -8.43 31.64
C PHE A 5 1.50 -8.83 33.09
N ASN A 6 2.06 -7.94 33.91
CA ASN A 6 2.29 -8.19 35.34
C ASN A 6 1.04 -7.95 36.21
N ARG A 7 -0.04 -7.38 35.63
CA ARG A 7 -1.28 -7.10 36.35
C ARG A 7 -2.10 -8.38 36.47
N SER A 8 -2.72 -8.61 37.62
CA SER A 8 -3.55 -9.80 37.88
C SER A 8 -4.80 -9.91 36.99
N ASN A 9 -5.17 -8.85 36.27
CA ASN A 9 -6.35 -8.77 35.43
C ASN A 9 -6.03 -8.78 33.92
N VAL A 10 -4.82 -9.22 33.54
CA VAL A 10 -4.38 -9.31 32.14
C VAL A 10 -3.90 -10.73 31.86
N THR A 11 -4.46 -11.34 30.83
CA THR A 11 -4.07 -12.68 30.36
C THR A 11 -3.56 -12.56 28.93
N LEU A 12 -2.35 -13.06 28.67
CA LEU A 12 -1.85 -13.26 27.31
C LEU A 12 -2.28 -14.65 26.85
N VAL A 13 -3.01 -14.70 25.74
CA VAL A 13 -3.38 -15.96 25.08
C VAL A 13 -2.55 -16.06 23.80
N ASP A 14 -1.64 -17.03 23.77
CA ASP A 14 -0.86 -17.34 22.57
C ASP A 14 -1.71 -18.20 21.63
N THR A 15 -1.71 -17.84 20.34
CA THR A 15 -2.50 -18.49 19.29
C THR A 15 -1.62 -19.00 18.14
N ALA A 16 -0.29 -19.07 18.33
CA ALA A 16 0.64 -19.49 17.28
C ALA A 16 0.34 -20.93 16.81
N ASP A 17 0.12 -21.86 17.74
CA ASP A 17 -0.15 -23.27 17.43
C ASP A 17 -1.54 -23.50 16.80
N THR A 18 -2.50 -22.63 17.10
CA THR A 18 -3.88 -22.71 16.60
C THR A 18 -4.09 -21.89 15.33
N HIS A 19 -3.05 -21.22 14.82
CA HIS A 19 -3.12 -20.33 13.67
C HIS A 19 -4.13 -19.18 13.85
N GLY A 20 -4.31 -18.70 15.09
CA GLY A 20 -5.24 -17.62 15.44
C GLY A 20 -6.51 -18.10 16.15
N ILE A 21 -7.54 -17.25 16.12
CA ILE A 21 -8.88 -17.53 16.64
C ILE A 21 -9.63 -18.39 15.62
N GLU A 22 -10.13 -19.55 16.04
CA GLU A 22 -10.81 -20.49 15.13
C GLU A 22 -12.22 -20.04 14.79
N ARG A 23 -12.95 -19.51 15.78
CA ARG A 23 -14.29 -18.96 15.60
C ARG A 23 -14.69 -17.99 16.70
N ILE A 24 -15.62 -17.12 16.35
CA ILE A 24 -16.34 -16.25 17.28
C ILE A 24 -17.64 -16.94 17.68
N THR A 25 -18.02 -16.83 18.95
CA THR A 25 -19.28 -17.34 19.50
C THR A 25 -20.15 -16.17 19.95
N GLU A 26 -21.39 -16.44 20.36
CA GLU A 26 -22.28 -15.40 20.92
C GLU A 26 -21.67 -14.71 22.15
N ASN A 27 -20.88 -15.45 22.94
CA ASN A 27 -20.37 -14.98 24.24
C ASN A 27 -18.84 -14.81 24.27
N GLY A 28 -18.14 -14.90 23.13
CA GLY A 28 -16.68 -14.82 23.13
C GLY A 28 -15.98 -15.43 21.92
N VAL A 29 -14.81 -16.04 22.14
CA VAL A 29 -13.96 -16.62 21.08
C VAL A 29 -13.43 -17.99 21.46
N VAL A 30 -13.11 -18.81 20.45
CA VAL A 30 -12.52 -20.14 20.63
C VAL A 30 -11.08 -20.13 20.11
N VAL A 31 -10.16 -20.61 20.96
CA VAL A 31 -8.75 -20.79 20.65
C VAL A 31 -8.36 -22.20 21.10
N GLY A 32 -8.11 -23.11 20.15
CA GLY A 32 -7.95 -24.52 20.44
C GLY A 32 -9.18 -25.09 21.13
N ASP A 33 -8.97 -25.84 22.20
CA ASP A 33 -10.05 -26.41 23.01
C ASP A 33 -10.61 -25.43 24.06
N THR A 34 -10.15 -24.17 24.07
CA THR A 34 -10.53 -23.18 25.10
C THR A 34 -11.55 -22.17 24.56
N VAL A 35 -12.63 -21.98 25.32
CA VAL A 35 -13.59 -20.88 25.11
C VAL A 35 -13.24 -19.74 26.06
N LEU A 36 -13.00 -18.56 25.48
CA LEU A 36 -12.77 -17.32 26.21
C LEU A 36 -14.03 -16.48 26.15
N GLU A 37 -14.75 -16.39 27.27
CA GLU A 37 -15.94 -15.55 27.39
C GLU A 37 -15.54 -14.07 27.46
N LEU A 38 -16.19 -13.23 26.66
CA LEU A 38 -15.88 -11.82 26.50
C LEU A 38 -17.16 -11.01 26.34
N ASP A 39 -17.26 -9.90 27.06
CA ASP A 39 -18.32 -8.90 26.83
C ASP A 39 -18.02 -7.99 25.64
N CYS A 40 -16.74 -7.89 25.23
CA CYS A 40 -16.28 -7.02 24.15
C CYS A 40 -15.06 -7.62 23.44
N LEU A 41 -15.07 -7.58 22.10
CA LEU A 41 -13.96 -8.00 21.25
C LEU A 41 -13.42 -6.80 20.46
N ILE A 42 -12.13 -6.49 20.63
CA ILE A 42 -11.45 -5.39 19.94
C ILE A 42 -10.59 -5.97 18.81
N PHE A 43 -10.90 -5.60 17.57
CA PHE A 43 -10.12 -5.98 16.40
C PHE A 43 -8.92 -5.04 16.22
N ALA A 44 -7.75 -5.47 16.69
CA ALA A 44 -6.47 -4.83 16.44
C ALA A 44 -5.67 -5.58 15.35
N THR A 45 -6.35 -6.09 14.31
CA THR A 45 -5.82 -7.01 13.28
C THR A 45 -5.15 -6.29 12.09
N GLY A 46 -4.84 -5.00 12.22
CA GLY A 46 -4.20 -4.20 11.18
C GLY A 46 -5.13 -3.79 10.03
N PHE A 47 -4.55 -3.59 8.85
CA PHE A 47 -5.22 -3.07 7.66
C PHE A 47 -4.82 -3.87 6.42
N PHE A 48 -5.66 -3.83 5.39
CA PHE A 48 -5.29 -4.31 4.08
C PHE A 48 -4.40 -3.27 3.38
N VAL A 49 -3.08 -3.48 3.45
CA VAL A 49 -2.06 -2.55 2.94
C VAL A 49 -1.96 -2.67 1.41
N GLY A 50 -1.92 -1.53 0.71
CA GLY A 50 -1.74 -1.46 -0.76
C GLY A 50 -3.02 -1.27 -1.58
N SER A 51 -4.19 -1.22 -0.95
CA SER A 51 -5.48 -1.10 -1.64
C SER A 51 -6.08 0.30 -1.52
N PHE A 52 -5.48 1.26 -2.22
CA PHE A 52 -6.09 2.58 -2.41
C PHE A 52 -7.28 2.49 -3.37
N GLY A 53 -8.18 3.47 -3.38
CA GLY A 53 -9.37 3.47 -4.24
C GLY A 53 -9.06 3.19 -5.72
N ILE A 54 -7.93 3.71 -6.20
CA ILE A 54 -7.44 3.51 -7.57
C ILE A 54 -6.97 2.06 -7.80
N HIS A 55 -6.18 1.50 -6.87
CA HIS A 55 -5.63 0.14 -6.98
C HIS A 55 -6.67 -0.96 -6.69
N SER A 56 -7.67 -0.65 -5.87
CA SER A 56 -8.80 -1.53 -5.55
C SER A 56 -9.91 -1.49 -6.60
N GLY A 57 -9.82 -0.60 -7.60
CA GLY A 57 -10.85 -0.39 -8.61
C GLY A 57 -12.12 0.32 -8.10
N LYS A 58 -12.17 0.71 -6.81
CA LYS A 58 -13.28 1.49 -6.23
C LYS A 58 -13.38 2.90 -6.82
N LEU A 59 -12.26 3.44 -7.29
CA LEU A 59 -12.14 4.69 -8.04
C LEU A 59 -11.48 4.37 -9.38
N PRO A 60 -12.26 3.99 -10.42
CA PRO A 60 -11.68 3.59 -11.69
C PRO A 60 -11.00 4.79 -12.37
N VAL A 61 -9.75 4.59 -12.77
CA VAL A 61 -8.95 5.56 -13.53
C VAL A 61 -8.78 5.03 -14.94
N HIS A 62 -9.19 5.84 -15.91
CA HIS A 62 -9.10 5.52 -17.34
C HIS A 62 -8.07 6.43 -18.02
N GLY A 63 -7.15 5.81 -18.75
CA GLY A 63 -6.15 6.48 -19.57
C GLY A 63 -6.57 6.56 -21.03
N ARG A 64 -5.57 6.66 -21.91
CA ARG A 64 -5.76 6.70 -23.37
C ARG A 64 -6.54 5.48 -23.85
N GLY A 65 -7.47 5.69 -24.80
CA GLY A 65 -8.28 4.61 -25.36
C GLY A 65 -9.25 3.94 -24.36
N GLY A 66 -9.47 4.53 -23.19
CA GLY A 66 -10.34 3.98 -22.15
C GLY A 66 -9.71 2.88 -21.30
N THR A 67 -8.41 2.61 -21.47
CA THR A 67 -7.68 1.59 -20.70
C THR A 67 -7.72 1.91 -19.21
N GLN A 68 -8.12 0.93 -18.40
CA GLN A 68 -8.21 1.11 -16.95
C GLN A 68 -6.88 0.78 -16.27
N LEU A 69 -6.38 1.67 -15.40
CA LEU A 69 -5.10 1.53 -14.72
C LEU A 69 -4.99 0.22 -13.94
N ALA A 70 -6.03 -0.09 -13.15
CA ALA A 70 -6.08 -1.32 -12.35
C ALA A 70 -5.97 -2.58 -13.23
N HIS A 71 -6.52 -2.57 -14.44
CA HIS A 71 -6.41 -3.70 -15.37
C HIS A 71 -4.99 -3.83 -15.93
N THR A 72 -4.40 -2.71 -16.37
CA THR A 72 -2.99 -2.70 -16.84
C THR A 72 -2.06 -3.25 -15.78
N TRP A 73 -2.21 -2.81 -14.53
CA TRP A 73 -1.36 -3.25 -13.43
C TRP A 73 -1.64 -4.69 -13.00
N ALA A 74 -2.89 -5.15 -13.05
CA ALA A 74 -3.21 -6.55 -12.77
C ALA A 74 -2.56 -7.51 -13.77
N GLN A 75 -2.34 -7.07 -15.02
CA GLN A 75 -1.72 -7.89 -16.07
C GLN A 75 -0.20 -7.80 -16.10
N GLN A 76 0.36 -6.61 -15.88
CA GLN A 76 1.79 -6.33 -16.15
C GLN A 76 2.58 -6.01 -14.87
N GLY A 77 1.92 -6.07 -13.71
CA GLY A 77 2.41 -5.48 -12.47
C GLY A 77 2.33 -3.95 -12.48
N PRO A 78 2.57 -3.31 -11.33
CA PRO A 78 2.74 -1.87 -11.24
C PRO A 78 3.82 -1.36 -12.19
N ARG A 79 3.49 -0.32 -12.96
CA ARG A 79 4.44 0.37 -13.84
C ARG A 79 4.29 1.87 -13.64
N THR A 80 5.39 2.50 -13.24
CA THR A 80 5.46 3.93 -12.97
C THR A 80 6.82 4.46 -13.36
N LEU A 81 6.93 5.78 -13.49
CA LEU A 81 8.20 6.49 -13.38
C LEU A 81 8.30 7.13 -11.98
N HIS A 82 9.31 6.74 -11.22
CA HIS A 82 9.58 7.19 -9.85
C HIS A 82 8.41 7.00 -8.86
N GLY A 83 7.43 6.15 -9.18
CA GLY A 83 6.22 5.97 -8.36
C GLY A 83 5.16 7.07 -8.52
N PHE A 84 5.33 8.01 -9.46
CA PHE A 84 4.41 9.15 -9.64
C PHE A 84 3.51 9.02 -10.86
N THR A 85 4.09 8.77 -12.02
CA THR A 85 3.37 8.86 -13.30
C THR A 85 3.40 7.54 -14.03
N SER A 86 2.42 7.29 -14.90
CA SER A 86 2.34 6.06 -15.70
C SER A 86 2.06 6.36 -17.16
N HIS A 87 2.69 5.62 -18.05
CA HIS A 87 2.53 5.71 -19.50
C HIS A 87 1.10 5.31 -19.89
N GLY A 88 0.47 6.09 -20.78
CA GLY A 88 -0.93 5.92 -21.15
C GLY A 88 -1.91 6.62 -20.22
N PHE A 89 -1.44 7.22 -19.12
CA PHE A 89 -2.26 7.94 -18.13
C PHE A 89 -1.79 9.40 -17.99
N PRO A 90 -2.03 10.24 -19.02
CA PRO A 90 -1.54 11.61 -19.05
C PRO A 90 -2.10 12.46 -17.89
N ASN A 91 -1.24 13.31 -17.33
CA ASN A 91 -1.54 14.21 -16.21
C ASN A 91 -2.03 13.52 -14.92
N LEU A 92 -1.93 12.19 -14.84
CA LEU A 92 -2.14 11.46 -13.59
C LEU A 92 -0.84 11.43 -12.79
N ILE A 93 -0.88 12.06 -11.61
CA ILE A 93 0.21 12.01 -10.63
C ILE A 93 -0.30 11.27 -9.39
N GLN A 94 0.42 10.22 -9.01
CA GLN A 94 0.15 9.37 -7.86
C GLN A 94 1.17 9.68 -6.76
N MET A 95 0.72 9.56 -5.51
CA MET A 95 1.57 9.68 -4.32
C MET A 95 1.35 8.46 -3.45
N GLY A 96 2.40 8.02 -2.76
CA GLY A 96 2.37 6.83 -1.93
C GLY A 96 3.67 6.03 -1.97
N SER A 97 3.60 4.78 -1.57
CA SER A 97 4.77 3.92 -1.38
C SER A 97 5.11 3.04 -2.58
N LEU A 98 4.29 3.04 -3.64
CA LEU A 98 4.45 2.13 -4.76
C LEU A 98 5.58 2.58 -5.68
N GLN A 99 6.61 1.74 -5.84
CA GLN A 99 7.78 2.01 -6.70
C GLN A 99 8.42 3.39 -6.43
N ASN A 100 8.43 3.80 -5.16
CA ASN A 100 8.91 5.09 -4.66
C ASN A 100 9.79 4.87 -3.42
N ALA A 101 10.37 5.94 -2.88
CA ALA A 101 11.13 5.92 -1.64
C ALA A 101 10.28 5.46 -0.45
N SER A 102 10.89 4.69 0.46
CA SER A 102 10.31 4.29 1.73
C SER A 102 11.10 4.89 2.89
N SER A 103 10.41 5.36 3.92
CA SER A 103 11.03 5.88 5.14
C SER A 103 10.14 5.59 6.35
N VAL A 104 10.77 5.43 7.52
CA VAL A 104 10.08 5.34 8.82
C VAL A 104 9.27 6.60 9.12
N ASN A 105 9.66 7.74 8.56
CA ASN A 105 8.85 8.96 8.59
C ASN A 105 8.09 9.12 7.28
N PHE A 106 6.90 8.51 7.21
CA PHE A 106 6.05 8.60 6.02
C PHE A 106 5.60 10.03 5.71
N THR A 107 5.48 10.91 6.71
CA THR A 107 5.11 12.31 6.49
C THR A 107 6.19 13.10 5.74
N HIS A 108 7.47 12.80 5.98
CA HIS A 108 8.56 13.39 5.22
C HIS A 108 8.54 12.93 3.75
N VAL A 109 8.26 11.63 3.52
CA VAL A 109 8.11 11.11 2.15
C VAL A 109 6.98 11.84 1.41
N LEU A 110 5.83 12.02 2.05
CA LEU A 110 4.70 12.74 1.44
C LEU A 110 5.02 14.21 1.14
N ASP A 111 5.83 14.88 1.96
CA ASP A 111 6.23 16.27 1.74
C ASP A 111 7.16 16.39 0.51
N GLU A 112 8.18 15.53 0.43
CA GLU A 112 9.07 15.46 -0.74
C GLU A 112 8.29 15.10 -2.01
N GLN A 113 7.32 14.18 -1.92
CA GLN A 113 6.46 13.82 -3.04
C GLN A 113 5.57 14.99 -3.48
N ALA A 114 5.00 15.75 -2.54
CA ALA A 114 4.18 16.90 -2.85
C ALA A 114 5.00 18.02 -3.53
N ALA A 115 6.21 18.28 -3.04
CA ALA A 115 7.13 19.24 -3.65
C ALA A 115 7.51 18.83 -5.09
N HIS A 116 7.83 17.55 -5.30
CA HIS A 116 8.15 17.03 -6.64
C HIS A 116 6.95 17.10 -7.58
N ALA A 117 5.76 16.66 -7.13
CA ALA A 117 4.53 16.75 -7.92
C ALA A 117 4.20 18.19 -8.32
N ALA A 118 4.34 19.14 -7.40
CA ALA A 118 4.12 20.57 -7.69
C ALA A 118 5.12 21.09 -8.73
N ALA A 119 6.39 20.68 -8.66
CA ALA A 119 7.40 21.06 -9.65
C ALA A 119 7.08 20.50 -11.05
N LEU A 120 6.62 19.24 -11.14
CA LEU A 120 6.18 18.64 -12.42
C LEU A 120 5.01 19.41 -13.03
N VAL A 121 4.01 19.76 -12.23
CA VAL A 121 2.86 20.56 -12.68
C VAL A 121 3.30 21.93 -13.15
N ALA A 122 4.12 22.64 -12.37
CA ALA A 122 4.59 23.98 -12.72
C ALA A 122 5.40 23.98 -14.04
N ALA A 123 6.26 22.98 -14.25
CA ALA A 123 7.03 22.83 -15.49
C ALA A 123 6.10 22.57 -16.70
N ALA A 124 5.12 21.67 -16.55
CA ALA A 124 4.16 21.39 -17.61
C ALA A 124 3.30 22.61 -17.96
N GLU A 125 2.84 23.38 -16.96
CA GLU A 125 2.07 24.61 -17.18
C GLU A 125 2.91 25.67 -17.90
N ALA A 126 4.18 25.85 -17.53
CA ALA A 126 5.07 26.83 -18.15
C ALA A 126 5.32 26.55 -19.64
N GLU A 127 5.36 25.28 -20.04
CA GLU A 127 5.60 24.85 -21.41
C GLU A 127 4.30 24.57 -22.20
N GLY A 128 3.13 24.62 -21.54
CA GLY A 128 1.88 24.15 -22.12
C GLY A 128 1.91 22.66 -22.50
N ALA A 129 2.68 21.88 -21.74
CA ALA A 129 2.97 20.48 -22.00
C ALA A 129 2.06 19.55 -21.20
N LEU A 130 2.09 18.28 -21.58
CA LEU A 130 1.38 17.20 -20.92
C LEU A 130 2.39 16.33 -20.16
N ILE A 131 2.04 15.93 -18.94
CA ILE A 131 2.88 15.07 -18.10
C ILE A 131 2.54 13.62 -18.42
N GLU A 132 3.42 12.93 -19.12
CA GLU A 132 3.30 11.49 -19.38
C GLU A 132 4.70 10.90 -19.61
N PRO A 133 5.12 9.88 -18.84
CA PRO A 133 6.40 9.25 -19.07
C PRO A 133 6.36 8.43 -20.36
N SER A 134 7.51 8.31 -21.01
CA SER A 134 7.66 7.35 -22.10
C SER A 134 7.68 5.93 -21.54
N ARG A 135 7.36 4.95 -22.40
CA ARG A 135 7.40 3.53 -22.01
C ARG A 135 8.80 3.11 -21.58
N GLU A 136 9.81 3.63 -22.28
CA GLU A 136 11.22 3.38 -22.01
C GLU A 136 11.64 3.88 -20.63
N ALA A 137 11.09 5.02 -20.18
CA ALA A 137 11.37 5.55 -18.84
C ALA A 137 10.77 4.68 -17.73
N GLU A 138 9.55 4.15 -17.91
CA GLU A 138 8.98 3.19 -16.97
C GLU A 138 9.80 1.89 -16.94
N ASP A 139 10.17 1.38 -18.11
CA ASP A 139 10.92 0.14 -18.23
C ASP A 139 12.31 0.27 -17.55
N ALA A 140 12.98 1.41 -17.74
CA ALA A 140 14.23 1.73 -17.06
C ALA A 140 14.05 1.83 -15.54
N TRP A 141 12.99 2.48 -15.06
CA TRP A 141 12.73 2.59 -13.62
C TRP A 141 12.44 1.24 -12.97
N ILE A 142 11.67 0.39 -13.65
CA ILE A 142 11.42 -0.99 -13.20
C ILE A 142 12.73 -1.78 -13.15
N ALA A 143 13.61 -1.60 -14.13
CA ALA A 143 14.93 -2.24 -14.13
C ALA A 143 15.79 -1.77 -12.94
N THR A 144 15.82 -0.48 -12.64
CA THR A 144 16.50 0.06 -11.44
C THR A 144 15.95 -0.55 -10.15
N ILE A 145 14.62 -0.58 -10.00
CA ILE A 145 13.99 -1.19 -8.83
C ILE A 145 14.33 -2.68 -8.73
N ALA A 146 14.36 -3.40 -9.85
CA ALA A 146 14.67 -4.83 -9.86
C ALA A 146 16.14 -5.12 -9.54
N GLU A 147 17.07 -4.24 -9.96
CA GLU A 147 18.49 -4.33 -9.63
C GLU A 147 18.75 -4.08 -8.14
N ASP A 148 18.07 -3.08 -7.56
CA ASP A 148 18.20 -2.71 -6.15
C ASP A 148 17.22 -3.47 -5.23
N ALA A 149 16.39 -4.35 -5.78
CA ALA A 149 15.44 -5.13 -5.00
C ALA A 149 16.23 -6.05 -4.06
N PRO A 150 16.01 -5.99 -2.74
CA PRO A 150 16.64 -6.93 -1.85
C PRO A 150 16.24 -8.35 -2.26
N ASP A 151 17.21 -9.26 -2.33
CA ASP A 151 16.91 -10.69 -2.42
C ASP A 151 15.97 -11.02 -1.26
N HIS A 152 14.75 -11.41 -1.59
CA HIS A 152 13.76 -11.83 -0.63
C HIS A 152 14.13 -13.25 -0.12
N GLU A 153 15.30 -13.37 0.55
CA GLU A 153 15.60 -14.49 1.44
C GLU A 153 14.97 -14.21 2.81
N TRP A 154 13.65 -14.25 2.87
CA TRP A 154 12.89 -14.42 4.12
C TRP A 154 11.59 -15.15 3.85
#